data_AF-A0A941IWT4-F1
#
_entry.id   AF-A0A941IWT4-F1
#
_cell.length_a   1.000
_cell.length_b   1.000
_cell.length_c   1.000
_cell.angle_alpha   90.00
_cell.angle_beta   90.00
_cell.angle_gamma   90.00
#
_symmetry.space_group_name_H-M   'P 1'
#
loop_
_entity.id
_entity.type
_entity.pdbx_description
1 polymer ?
#
loop_
_entity_poly.entity_id
_entity_poly.type
_entity_poly.pdbx_seq_one_letter_code
_entity_poly.pdbx_strand_id
1 'polypeptide(L)'
;TPKGVAVAHRGLSNMLEGQRDLVDPTPEDRVLQFASFGFDASILELTWSLANGGCLVTAPGDDLRPGPDLARTLRENRVTAAMLPPSALAVLGEDTFPGLRVLQVAGEACPAELADLWSRGRRFQNVYG
;
A
#
# COMPACT_ATOMS: atom_id res chain seq x y z
N THR A 1 -25.89 13.80 -5.60
CA THR A 1 -24.98 13.09 -6.52
C THR A 1 -23.57 13.12 -5.96
N PRO A 2 -22.67 12.18 -6.32
CA PRO A 2 -21.25 12.28 -6.02
C PRO A 2 -20.66 13.60 -6.54
N LYS A 3 -19.69 14.17 -5.81
CA LYS A 3 -18.96 15.38 -6.24
C LYS A 3 -17.62 14.97 -6.84
N GLY A 4 -17.28 15.50 -8.00
CA GLY A 4 -15.94 15.33 -8.57
C GLY A 4 -14.92 16.16 -7.79
N VAL A 5 -13.79 15.55 -7.41
CA VAL A 5 -12.67 16.23 -6.75
C VAL A 5 -11.54 16.37 -7.77
N ALA A 6 -11.23 17.61 -8.16
CA ALA A 6 -10.15 17.88 -9.09
C ALA A 6 -8.82 18.08 -8.33
N VAL A 7 -7.85 17.21 -8.61
CA VAL A 7 -6.49 17.29 -8.03
C VAL A 7 -5.50 17.65 -9.12
N ALA A 8 -4.70 18.70 -8.91
CA ALA A 8 -3.70 19.15 -9.87
C ALA A 8 -2.38 18.37 -9.72
N HIS A 9 -1.65 18.19 -10.82
CA HIS A 9 -0.34 17.52 -10.83
C HIS A 9 0.64 18.07 -9.79
N ARG A 10 0.65 19.39 -9.54
CA ARG A 10 1.51 20.00 -8.52
C ARG A 10 1.30 19.41 -7.11
N GLY A 11 0.06 19.07 -6.76
CA GLY A 11 -0.26 18.47 -5.47
C GLY A 11 0.25 17.04 -5.38
N LEU A 12 0.09 16.28 -6.47
CA LEU A 12 0.60 14.92 -6.60
C LEU A 12 2.14 14.89 -6.52
N SER A 13 2.84 15.78 -7.24
CA SER A 13 4.30 15.88 -7.18
C SER A 13 4.79 16.23 -5.77
N ASN A 14 4.12 17.16 -5.08
CA ASN A 14 4.46 17.52 -3.71
C ASN A 14 4.22 16.36 -2.73
N MET A 15 3.12 15.61 -2.89
CA MET A 15 2.83 14.43 -2.08
C MET A 15 3.92 13.37 -2.23
N LEU A 16 4.37 13.10 -3.47
CA LEU A 16 5.46 12.16 -3.72
C LEU A 16 6.76 12.56 -3.04
N GLU A 17 7.12 13.83 -3.12
CA GLU A 17 8.29 14.35 -2.42
C GLU A 17 8.17 14.17 -0.90
N GLY A 18 7.01 14.55 -0.34
CA GLY A 18 6.76 14.46 1.11
C GLY A 18 6.74 13.03 1.67
N GLN A 19 6.52 12.02 0.82
CA GLN A 19 6.53 10.62 1.25
C GLN A 19 7.90 9.93 1.11
N ARG A 20 8.88 10.54 0.43
CA ARG A 20 10.17 9.88 0.15
C ARG A 20 10.87 9.34 1.38
N ASP A 21 10.97 10.13 2.45
CA ASP A 21 11.68 9.68 3.66
C ASP A 21 10.92 8.58 4.42
N LEU A 22 9.59 8.56 4.28
CA LEU A 22 8.73 7.56 4.89
C LEU A 22 8.92 6.22 4.18
N VAL A 23 8.75 6.19 2.87
CA VAL A 23 8.73 4.94 2.10
C VAL A 23 10.11 4.52 1.59
N ASP A 24 11.07 5.44 1.49
CA ASP A 24 12.42 5.21 1.00
C ASP A 24 12.38 4.39 -0.31
N PRO A 25 11.77 4.96 -1.37
CA PRO A 25 11.40 4.21 -2.55
C PRO A 25 12.63 3.85 -3.37
N THR A 26 12.66 2.63 -3.91
CA THR A 26 13.74 2.16 -4.78
C THR A 26 13.21 1.58 -6.09
N PRO A 27 14.01 1.57 -7.17
CA PRO A 27 13.60 0.93 -8.44
C PRO A 27 13.34 -0.58 -8.32
N GLU A 28 13.85 -1.22 -7.27
CA GLU A 28 13.62 -2.63 -6.97
C GLU A 28 12.26 -2.88 -6.29
N ASP A 29 11.55 -1.82 -5.89
CA ASP A 29 10.27 -1.96 -5.22
C ASP A 29 9.21 -2.59 -6.14
N ARG A 30 8.40 -3.46 -5.53
CA ARG A 30 7.27 -4.15 -6.14
C ARG A 30 6.04 -3.75 -5.34
N VAL A 31 5.37 -2.70 -5.80
CA VAL A 31 4.25 -2.07 -5.09
C VAL A 31 2.95 -2.74 -5.51
N LEU A 32 2.17 -3.21 -4.53
CA LEU A 32 0.84 -3.78 -4.80
C LEU A 32 -0.14 -2.67 -5.21
N GLN A 33 -0.84 -2.86 -6.34
CA GLN A 33 -2.06 -2.11 -6.66
C GLN A 33 -3.25 -2.84 -6.02
N PHE A 34 -3.69 -2.35 -4.87
CA PHE A 34 -4.78 -2.95 -4.09
C PHE A 34 -6.06 -2.13 -4.21
N ALA A 35 -5.96 -0.81 -4.10
CA ALA A 35 -7.11 0.06 -4.10
C ALA A 35 -7.82 0.07 -5.48
N SER A 36 -9.15 0.14 -5.43
CA SER A 36 -9.96 0.40 -6.63
C SER A 36 -9.54 1.72 -7.27
N PHE A 37 -9.51 1.79 -8.60
CA PHE A 37 -9.27 3.05 -9.33
C PHE A 37 -10.35 4.12 -9.10
N GLY A 38 -11.48 3.76 -8.48
CA GLY A 38 -12.48 4.72 -7.99
C GLY A 38 -12.12 5.37 -6.64
N PHE A 39 -11.02 4.93 -6.01
CA PHE A 39 -10.50 5.42 -4.74
C PHE A 39 -9.10 6.01 -4.94
N ASP A 40 -8.81 7.13 -4.30
CA ASP A 40 -7.59 7.91 -4.55
C ASP A 40 -6.30 7.24 -4.06
N ALA A 41 -6.35 6.34 -3.08
CA ALA A 41 -5.21 5.51 -2.68
C ALA A 41 -4.57 4.77 -3.87
N SER A 42 -5.34 4.42 -4.89
CA SER A 42 -4.83 3.80 -6.13
C SER A 42 -3.85 4.70 -6.88
N ILE A 43 -3.99 6.03 -6.79
CA ILE A 43 -3.06 7.01 -7.36
C ILE A 43 -1.75 7.02 -6.58
N LEU A 44 -1.82 6.87 -5.25
CA LEU A 44 -0.63 6.77 -4.43
C LEU A 44 0.14 5.48 -4.74
N GLU A 45 -0.52 4.33 -4.82
CA GLU A 45 0.09 3.05 -5.20
C GLU A 45 0.76 3.12 -6.60
N LEU A 46 0.05 3.69 -7.58
CA LEU A 46 0.56 3.95 -8.93
C LEU A 46 1.81 4.81 -8.93
N THR A 47 1.78 5.92 -8.21
CA THR A 47 2.87 6.89 -8.26
C THR A 47 4.02 6.52 -7.35
N TRP A 48 3.79 5.79 -6.27
CA TRP A 48 4.84 5.17 -5.46
C TRP A 48 5.70 4.24 -6.33
N SER A 49 5.09 3.39 -7.16
CA SER A 49 5.86 2.55 -8.09
C SER A 49 6.41 3.34 -9.28
N LEU A 50 5.53 3.82 -10.15
CA LEU A 50 5.91 4.26 -11.50
C LEU A 50 6.72 5.56 -11.51
N ALA A 51 6.54 6.44 -10.52
CA ALA A 51 7.36 7.66 -10.43
C ALA A 51 8.77 7.41 -9.88
N ASN A 52 9.02 6.25 -9.27
CA ASN A 52 10.30 5.88 -8.69
C ASN A 52 11.02 4.74 -9.45
N GLY A 53 10.51 4.35 -10.62
CA GLY A 53 11.09 3.28 -11.45
C GLY A 53 10.81 1.86 -10.95
N GLY A 54 9.91 1.70 -9.98
CA GLY A 54 9.50 0.41 -9.44
C GLY A 54 8.52 -0.36 -10.34
N CYS A 55 8.19 -1.56 -9.90
CA CYS A 55 7.20 -2.42 -10.53
C CYS A 55 5.84 -2.29 -9.84
N LEU A 56 4.79 -1.96 -10.60
CA LEU A 56 3.43 -2.05 -10.11
C LEU A 56 2.92 -3.50 -10.27
N VAL A 57 2.54 -4.13 -9.17
CA VAL A 57 1.98 -5.47 -9.12
C VAL A 57 0.46 -5.38 -9.13
N THR A 58 -0.16 -5.86 -10.20
CA THR A 58 -1.63 -5.95 -10.33
C THR A 58 -2.07 -7.40 -10.25
N ALA A 59 -3.24 -7.66 -9.66
CA ALA A 59 -3.86 -8.99 -9.65
C ALA A 59 -5.36 -8.88 -9.91
N PRO A 60 -6.02 -9.96 -10.39
CA PRO A 60 -7.48 -10.04 -10.46
C PRO A 60 -8.12 -9.75 -9.09
N GLY A 61 -9.32 -9.18 -9.08
CA GLY A 61 -9.99 -8.78 -7.83
C GLY A 61 -10.17 -9.93 -6.82
N ASP A 62 -10.35 -11.16 -7.30
CA ASP A 62 -10.44 -12.35 -6.45
C ASP A 62 -9.12 -12.66 -5.74
N ASP A 63 -7.98 -12.42 -6.40
CA ASP A 63 -6.64 -12.61 -5.84
C ASP A 63 -6.21 -11.48 -4.88
N LEU A 64 -7.00 -10.41 -4.78
CA LEU A 64 -6.80 -9.29 -3.85
C LEU A 64 -7.71 -9.39 -2.62
N ARG A 65 -8.56 -10.41 -2.51
CA ARG A 65 -9.43 -10.59 -1.34
C ARG A 65 -8.56 -10.81 -0.09
N PRO A 66 -8.76 -10.04 1.00
CA PRO A 66 -8.00 -10.22 2.24
C PRO A 66 -8.10 -11.66 2.75
N GLY A 67 -6.96 -12.22 3.17
CA GLY A 67 -6.83 -13.61 3.59
C GLY A 67 -5.88 -14.40 2.68
N PRO A 68 -6.13 -15.70 2.45
CA PRO A 68 -5.20 -16.58 1.74
C PRO A 68 -4.86 -16.13 0.32
N ASP A 69 -5.82 -15.54 -0.40
CA ASP A 69 -5.63 -15.10 -1.79
C ASP A 69 -4.69 -13.89 -1.85
N LEU A 70 -4.93 -12.84 -1.06
CA LEU A 70 -4.01 -11.72 -0.95
C LEU A 70 -2.63 -12.17 -0.44
N ALA A 71 -2.57 -13.07 0.54
CA ALA A 71 -1.31 -13.59 1.06
C ALA A 71 -0.51 -14.35 -0.01
N ARG A 72 -1.19 -15.12 -0.87
CA ARG A 72 -0.57 -15.77 -2.05
C ARG A 72 -0.04 -14.72 -3.02
N THR A 73 -0.84 -13.72 -3.36
CA THR A 73 -0.46 -12.62 -4.26
C THR A 73 0.79 -11.90 -3.77
N LEU A 74 0.85 -11.53 -2.49
CA LEU A 74 1.99 -10.86 -1.88
C LEU A 74 3.28 -11.70 -2.01
N ARG A 75 3.19 -13.03 -1.78
CA ARG A 75 4.34 -13.93 -1.83
C ARG A 75 4.81 -14.22 -3.25
N GLU A 76 3.91 -14.66 -4.13
CA GLU A 76 4.24 -15.08 -5.50
C GLU A 76 4.81 -13.91 -6.31
N ASN A 77 4.24 -12.72 -6.11
CA ASN A 77 4.70 -11.52 -6.78
C ASN A 77 5.84 -10.83 -6.05
N ARG A 78 6.34 -11.36 -4.93
CA ARG A 78 7.42 -10.78 -4.12
C ARG A 78 7.18 -9.31 -3.81
N VAL A 79 5.98 -8.97 -3.35
CA VAL A 79 5.60 -7.59 -3.04
C VAL A 79 6.53 -7.05 -1.93
N THR A 80 7.07 -5.86 -2.15
CA THR A 80 7.97 -5.19 -1.19
C THR A 80 7.32 -4.00 -0.50
N ALA A 81 6.27 -3.45 -1.09
CA ALA A 81 5.56 -2.26 -0.64
C ALA A 81 4.06 -2.42 -0.87
N ALA A 82 3.24 -2.04 0.11
CA ALA A 82 1.79 -2.03 -0.03
C ALA A 82 1.14 -0.94 0.83
N MET A 83 -0.02 -0.46 0.38
CA MET A 83 -0.98 0.26 1.21
C MET A 83 -2.22 -0.62 1.40
N LEU A 84 -2.62 -0.88 2.64
CA LEU A 84 -3.77 -1.73 2.95
C LEU A 84 -4.62 -1.12 4.08
N PRO A 85 -5.95 -1.27 4.06
CA PRO A 85 -6.74 -0.90 5.21
C PRO A 85 -6.42 -1.81 6.41
N PRO A 86 -6.49 -1.31 7.66
CA PRO A 86 -6.37 -2.11 8.88
C PRO A 86 -7.23 -3.38 8.87
N SER A 87 -8.47 -3.30 8.37
CA SER A 87 -9.35 -4.46 8.21
C SER A 87 -8.76 -5.58 7.34
N ALA A 88 -8.02 -5.26 6.27
CA ALA A 88 -7.36 -6.27 5.45
C ALA A 88 -6.18 -6.93 6.17
N LEU A 89 -5.38 -6.16 6.91
CA LEU A 89 -4.28 -6.69 7.70
C LEU A 89 -4.75 -7.63 8.82
N ALA A 90 -5.88 -7.32 9.45
CA ALA A 90 -6.46 -8.17 10.48
C ALA A 90 -6.82 -9.57 9.94
N VAL A 91 -7.24 -9.66 8.67
CA VAL A 91 -7.56 -10.94 8.02
C VAL A 91 -6.32 -11.69 7.55
N LEU A 92 -5.26 -10.98 7.13
CA LEU A 92 -3.98 -11.61 6.77
C LEU A 92 -3.30 -12.31 7.96
N GLY A 93 -3.52 -11.83 9.18
CA GLY A 93 -2.99 -12.45 10.40
C GLY A 93 -1.47 -12.34 10.55
N GLU A 94 -0.87 -13.24 11.31
CA GLU A 94 0.57 -13.22 11.64
C GLU A 94 1.48 -13.81 10.54
N ASP A 95 0.97 -13.98 9.33
CA ASP A 95 1.75 -14.52 8.22
C ASP A 95 3.06 -13.72 8.01
N THR A 96 4.17 -14.42 7.82
CA THR A 96 5.46 -13.77 7.62
C THR A 96 5.61 -13.33 6.17
N PHE A 97 5.72 -12.01 5.96
CA PHE A 97 6.02 -11.39 4.67
C PHE A 97 7.42 -10.77 4.69
N PRO A 98 8.50 -11.57 4.67
CA PRO A 98 9.86 -11.05 4.82
C PRO A 98 10.28 -10.11 3.69
N GLY A 99 9.64 -10.21 2.52
CA GLY A 99 9.87 -9.29 1.40
C GLY A 99 9.19 -7.92 1.57
N LEU A 100 8.15 -7.82 2.41
CA LEU A 100 7.35 -6.61 2.59
C LEU A 100 8.08 -5.63 3.53
N ARG A 101 8.93 -4.79 2.92
CA ARG A 101 9.79 -3.81 3.58
C ARG A 101 9.02 -2.56 4.04
N VAL A 102 7.97 -2.17 3.31
CA VAL A 102 7.19 -0.97 3.58
C VAL A 102 5.71 -1.30 3.58
N LEU A 103 5.01 -0.89 4.63
CA LEU A 103 3.58 -1.08 4.77
C LEU A 103 2.92 0.19 5.28
N GLN A 104 2.09 0.78 4.44
CA GLN A 104 1.21 1.87 4.83
C GLN A 104 -0.18 1.33 5.16
N VAL A 105 -0.79 1.85 6.22
CA VAL A 105 -2.22 1.65 6.49
C VAL A 105 -2.96 2.97 6.34
N ALA A 106 -4.15 2.93 5.76
CA ALA A 106 -4.96 4.12 5.51
C ALA A 106 -6.45 3.77 5.40
N GLY A 107 -7.31 4.79 5.38
CA GLY A 107 -8.76 4.66 5.16
C GLY A 107 -9.58 4.29 6.40
N GLU A 108 -8.96 3.73 7.44
CA GLU A 108 -9.59 3.40 8.72
C GLU A 108 -8.65 3.71 9.89
N ALA A 109 -9.19 3.80 11.10
CA ALA A 109 -8.36 3.86 12.30
C ALA A 109 -7.61 2.54 12.50
N CYS A 110 -6.28 2.60 12.67
CA CYS A 110 -5.46 1.42 12.93
C CYS A 110 -5.41 1.12 14.44
N PRO A 111 -5.85 -0.06 14.90
CA PRO A 111 -5.69 -0.48 16.29
C PRO A 111 -4.21 -0.60 16.69
N ALA A 112 -3.88 -0.29 17.94
CA ALA A 112 -2.50 -0.30 18.43
C ALA A 112 -1.86 -1.69 18.35
N GLU A 113 -2.62 -2.73 18.69
CA GLU A 113 -2.16 -4.12 18.67
C GLU A 113 -1.80 -4.57 17.24
N LEU A 114 -2.56 -4.10 16.25
CA LEU A 114 -2.30 -4.39 14.85
C LEU A 114 -1.05 -3.63 14.37
N ALA A 115 -0.88 -2.37 14.77
CA ALA A 115 0.34 -1.61 14.47
C ALA A 115 1.58 -2.25 15.11
N ASP A 116 1.50 -2.72 16.37
CA ASP A 116 2.59 -3.39 17.08
C ASP A 116 3.01 -4.72 16.44
N LEU A 117 2.05 -5.44 15.86
CA LEU A 117 2.33 -6.68 15.11
C LEU A 117 3.01 -6.36 13.78
N TRP A 118 2.44 -5.45 13.00
CA TRP A 118 2.83 -5.19 11.62
C TRP A 118 4.02 -4.25 11.45
N SER A 119 4.40 -3.50 12.49
CA SER A 119 5.62 -2.66 12.48
C SER A 119 6.93 -3.46 12.62
N ARG A 120 6.87 -4.73 13.03
CA ARG A 120 8.07 -5.51 13.33
C ARG A 120 8.89 -5.79 12.07
N GLY A 121 10.12 -5.28 12.05
CA GLY A 121 11.10 -5.55 11.00
C GLY A 121 10.78 -4.89 9.65
N ARG A 122 9.91 -3.87 9.62
CA ARG A 122 9.56 -3.13 8.40
C ARG A 122 9.25 -1.66 8.69
N ARG A 123 9.27 -0.82 7.67
CA ARG A 123 8.77 0.56 7.74
C ARG A 123 7.24 0.51 7.73
N PHE A 124 6.63 0.87 8.85
CA PHE A 124 5.17 0.88 9.00
C PHE A 124 4.68 2.29 9.26
N GLN A 125 3.71 2.77 8.46
CA GLN A 125 3.12 4.09 8.64
C GLN A 125 1.60 4.01 8.65
N ASN A 126 1.00 4.70 9.62
CA ASN A 126 -0.43 5.02 9.57
C ASN A 126 -0.60 6.37 8.86
N VAL A 127 -1.24 6.35 7.71
CA VAL A 127 -1.39 7.48 6.79
C VAL A 127 -2.85 7.94 6.79
N TYR A 128 -3.03 9.26 6.84
CA TYR A 128 -4.35 9.90 6.84
C TYR A 128 -4.37 11.05 5.84
N GLY A 129 -5.49 11.21 5.14
CA GLY A 129 -5.72 12.21 4.10
C GLY A 129 -7.16 12.23 3.63
#